data_AF-A0A7C5B1I1-F1
#
_entry.id   AF-A0A7C5B1I1-F1
#
_cell.length_a   1.000
_cell.length_b   1.000
_cell.length_c   1.000
_cell.angle_alpha   90.00
_cell.angle_beta   90.00
_cell.angle_gamma   90.00
#
_symmetry.space_group_name_H-M   'P 1'
#
loop_
_entity.id
_entity.type
_entity.pdbx_description
1 polymer ?
#
loop_
_entity_poly.entity_id
_entity_poly.type
_entity_poly.pdbx_seq_one_letter_code
_entity_poly.pdbx_strand_id
1 'polypeptide(L)'
;MLEWFAKASRENRIEGLTISGGEPMEQAPAVLELFRRLKAAHPGMTTGLFSGYTEREFPEALWRAMQRQLDFAVLGRYNARRRSHHPLVSSTNQLLRLYTARYSMADFAAQAVEVQIDDTGLTQITGFPVHGSPVLG
;
A
#
# COMPACT_ATOMS: atom_id res chain seq x y z
N MET A 1 -15.36 -2.11 12.65
CA MET A 1 -14.18 -2.10 11.74
C MET A 1 -12.91 -2.54 12.47
N LEU A 2 -12.45 -1.84 13.51
CA LEU A 2 -11.22 -2.22 14.25
C LEU A 2 -11.30 -3.62 14.89
N GLU A 3 -12.44 -4.02 15.43
CA GLU A 3 -12.63 -5.37 16.02
C GLU A 3 -12.59 -6.48 14.97
N TRP A 4 -13.22 -6.25 13.81
CA TRP A 4 -13.13 -7.17 12.67
C TRP A 4 -11.69 -7.31 12.19
N PHE A 5 -10.97 -6.19 12.06
CA PHE A 5 -9.57 -6.22 11.64
C PHE A 5 -8.67 -6.91 12.66
N ALA A 6 -8.88 -6.67 13.96
CA ALA A 6 -8.16 -7.36 15.03
C ALA A 6 -8.40 -8.87 15.00
N LYS A 7 -9.65 -9.29 14.75
CA LYS A 7 -9.98 -10.71 14.56
C LYS A 7 -9.27 -11.27 13.32
N ALA A 8 -9.41 -10.63 12.17
CA ALA A 8 -8.81 -11.06 10.91
C ALA A 8 -7.27 -11.14 10.99
N SER A 9 -6.63 -10.18 11.66
CA SER A 9 -5.17 -10.15 11.83
C SER A 9 -4.66 -11.34 12.65
N ARG A 10 -5.32 -11.68 13.76
CA ARG A 10 -4.96 -12.85 14.57
C ARG A 10 -5.18 -14.17 13.84
N GLU A 11 -6.26 -14.26 13.07
CA GLU A 11 -6.64 -15.50 12.39
C GLU A 11 -5.82 -15.75 11.11
N ASN A 12 -5.36 -14.69 10.43
CA ASN A 12 -4.76 -14.79 9.10
C ASN A 12 -3.30 -14.32 9.02
N ARG A 13 -2.64 -14.07 10.16
CA ARG A 13 -1.25 -13.56 10.22
C ARG A 13 -1.03 -12.33 9.34
N ILE A 14 -1.97 -11.37 9.39
CA ILE A 14 -1.87 -10.13 8.63
C ILE A 14 -0.69 -9.32 9.17
N GLU A 15 0.27 -9.05 8.30
CA GLU A 15 1.49 -8.31 8.61
C GLU A 15 1.27 -6.79 8.67
N GLY A 16 0.43 -6.26 7.78
CA GLY A 16 0.22 -4.83 7.62
C GLY A 16 -1.12 -4.43 7.03
N LEU A 17 -1.38 -3.11 7.06
CA LEU A 17 -2.49 -2.45 6.37
C LEU A 17 -1.93 -1.41 5.39
N THR A 18 -2.30 -1.50 4.12
CA THR A 18 -2.03 -0.42 3.15
C THR A 18 -3.33 0.22 2.72
N ILE A 19 -3.40 1.56 2.79
CA ILE A 19 -4.55 2.33 2.29
C ILE A 19 -4.20 2.88 0.91
N SER A 20 -5.08 2.67 -0.06
CA SER A 20 -4.89 3.17 -1.43
C SER A 20 -5.93 4.21 -1.83
N GLY A 21 -5.48 5.32 -2.41
CA GLY A 21 -6.32 6.23 -3.16
C GLY A 21 -6.07 7.70 -2.79
N GLY A 22 -6.42 8.58 -3.73
CA GLY A 22 -6.50 10.02 -3.46
C GLY A 22 -7.67 10.37 -2.55
N GLU A 23 -8.85 9.82 -2.81
CA GLU A 23 -10.07 10.16 -2.03
C GLU A 23 -9.93 9.92 -0.51
N PRO A 24 -9.32 8.82 -0.02
CA PRO A 24 -9.06 8.67 1.43
C PRO A 24 -8.23 9.82 2.03
N MET A 25 -7.38 10.46 1.24
CA MET A 25 -6.55 11.59 1.67
C MET A 25 -7.29 12.94 1.64
N GLU A 26 -8.48 13.03 1.05
CA GLU A 26 -9.40 14.14 1.29
C GLU A 26 -9.86 14.17 2.77
N GLN A 27 -9.81 13.01 3.43
CA GLN A 27 -10.09 12.83 4.87
C GLN A 27 -8.83 12.45 5.66
N ALA A 28 -7.66 12.98 5.29
CA ALA A 28 -6.37 12.64 5.90
C ALA A 28 -6.35 12.65 7.44
N PRO A 29 -7.03 13.55 8.19
CA PRO A 29 -7.11 13.46 9.64
C PRO A 29 -7.77 12.17 10.16
N ALA A 30 -8.80 11.67 9.49
CA ALA A 30 -9.47 10.43 9.86
C ALA A 30 -8.59 9.21 9.59
N VAL A 31 -7.85 9.22 8.48
CA VAL A 31 -6.88 8.16 8.15
C VAL A 31 -5.73 8.13 9.15
N LEU A 32 -5.22 9.29 9.55
CA LEU A 32 -4.21 9.40 10.60
C LEU A 32 -4.71 8.79 11.93
N GLU A 33 -5.95 9.07 12.31
CA GLU A 33 -6.55 8.51 13.52
C GLU A 33 -6.73 6.99 13.42
N LEU A 34 -7.11 6.48 12.26
CA LEU A 34 -7.17 5.04 12.00
C LEU A 34 -5.80 4.37 12.22
N PHE A 35 -4.72 4.92 11.65
CA PHE A 35 -3.39 4.35 11.84
C PHE A 35 -2.93 4.41 13.29
N ARG A 36 -3.22 5.51 14.02
CA ARG A 36 -2.91 5.60 15.46
C ARG A 36 -3.59 4.52 16.26
N ARG A 37 -4.90 4.33 16.06
CA ARG A 37 -5.68 3.29 16.76
C ARG A 37 -5.17 1.89 16.41
N LEU A 38 -4.83 1.67 15.14
CA LEU A 38 -4.30 0.40 14.69
C LEU A 38 -2.94 0.08 15.34
N LYS A 39 -1.99 1.02 15.32
CA LYS A 39 -0.67 0.86 15.95
C LYS A 39 -0.77 0.74 17.47
N ALA A 40 -1.72 1.42 18.11
CA ALA A 40 -1.96 1.29 19.55
C ALA A 40 -2.46 -0.12 19.92
N ALA A 41 -3.37 -0.69 19.14
CA ALA A 41 -3.87 -2.04 19.35
C ALA A 41 -2.86 -3.12 18.93
N HIS A 42 -2.07 -2.86 17.88
CA HIS A 42 -1.11 -3.80 17.29
C HIS A 42 0.20 -3.09 16.90
N PRO A 43 1.12 -2.88 17.86
CA PRO A 43 2.38 -2.15 17.61
C PRO A 43 3.30 -2.79 16.57
N GLY A 44 3.14 -4.10 16.33
CA GLY A 44 3.88 -4.85 15.33
C GLY A 44 3.40 -4.67 13.90
N MET A 45 2.16 -4.19 13.70
CA MET A 45 1.51 -4.07 12.40
C MET A 45 2.22 -3.03 11.53
N THR A 46 2.47 -3.34 10.26
CA THR A 46 2.99 -2.36 9.30
C THR A 46 1.88 -1.55 8.65
N THR A 47 2.22 -0.35 8.19
CA THR A 47 1.26 0.58 7.60
C THR A 47 1.83 1.24 6.34
N GLY A 48 1.12 1.08 5.25
CA GLY A 48 1.44 1.66 3.94
C GLY A 48 0.40 2.67 3.48
N LEU A 49 0.80 3.56 2.58
CA LEU A 49 -0.10 4.54 1.97
C LEU A 49 0.22 4.79 0.50
N PHE A 50 -0.75 4.60 -0.39
CA PHE A 50 -0.74 5.23 -1.71
C PHE A 50 -1.56 6.50 -1.64
N SER A 51 -0.88 7.64 -1.51
CA SER A 51 -1.55 8.88 -1.14
C SER A 51 -2.35 9.49 -2.29
N GLY A 52 -1.91 9.33 -3.54
CA GLY A 52 -2.42 10.15 -4.66
C GLY A 52 -2.05 11.64 -4.57
N TYR A 53 -1.26 12.05 -3.58
CA TYR A 53 -0.80 13.42 -3.35
C TYR A 53 0.71 13.44 -3.11
N THR A 54 1.37 14.49 -3.55
CA THR A 54 2.76 14.79 -3.19
C THR A 54 2.84 15.26 -1.73
N GLU A 55 4.02 15.17 -1.11
CA GLU A 55 4.23 15.63 0.27
C GLU A 55 3.83 17.10 0.47
N ARG A 56 4.00 17.93 -0.58
CA ARG A 56 3.73 19.37 -0.56
C ARG A 56 2.24 19.71 -0.61
N GLU A 57 1.39 18.76 -0.99
CA GLU A 57 -0.06 18.95 -1.03
C GLU A 57 -0.72 18.78 0.35
N PHE A 58 0.01 18.24 1.33
CA PHE A 58 -0.49 18.10 2.70
C PHE A 58 -0.07 19.29 3.58
N PRO A 59 -0.93 19.69 4.55
CA PRO A 59 -0.49 20.57 5.62
C PRO A 59 0.70 19.95 6.38
N GLU A 60 1.76 20.73 6.60
CA GLU A 60 3.03 20.22 7.12
C GLU A 60 2.89 19.46 8.44
N ALA A 61 2.13 20.00 9.39
CA ALA A 61 1.90 19.37 10.68
C ALA A 61 1.17 18.02 10.56
N LEU A 62 0.20 17.94 9.65
CA LEU A 62 -0.55 16.71 9.37
C LEU A 62 0.35 15.66 8.73
N TRP A 63 1.15 16.06 7.74
CA TRP A 63 2.06 15.15 7.06
C TRP A 63 3.13 14.60 8.01
N ARG A 64 3.77 15.45 8.82
CA ARG A 64 4.70 15.01 9.87
C ARG A 64 4.06 14.03 10.84
N ALA A 65 2.79 14.23 11.18
CA ALA A 65 2.07 13.30 12.05
C ALA A 65 1.78 11.95 11.37
N MET A 66 1.42 11.97 10.08
CA MET A 66 1.22 10.79 9.26
C MET A 66 2.50 9.97 9.11
N GLN A 67 3.63 10.61 8.81
CA GLN A 67 4.94 9.94 8.66
C GLN A 67 5.31 9.09 9.88
N ARG A 68 4.97 9.54 11.09
CA ARG A 68 5.23 8.77 12.32
C ARG A 68 4.40 7.49 12.45
N GLN A 69 3.35 7.36 11.65
CA GLN A 69 2.46 6.21 11.66
C GLN A 69 2.63 5.32 10.44
N LEU A 70 3.53 5.65 9.50
CA LEU A 70 3.73 4.91 8.26
C LEU A 70 5.07 4.17 8.28
N ASP A 71 5.12 3.03 7.62
CA ASP A 71 6.34 2.30 7.28
C ASP A 71 6.80 2.62 5.87
N PHE A 72 5.86 2.87 4.94
CA PHE A 72 6.14 3.39 3.61
C PHE A 72 4.99 4.24 3.06
N ALA A 73 5.28 5.05 2.04
CA ALA A 73 4.26 5.70 1.21
C ALA A 73 4.69 5.78 -0.26
N VAL A 74 3.71 5.64 -1.15
CA VAL A 74 3.82 6.02 -2.57
C VAL A 74 3.11 7.35 -2.76
N LEU A 75 3.88 8.36 -3.15
CA LEU A 75 3.47 9.76 -3.18
C LEU A 75 3.28 10.23 -4.62
N GLY A 76 2.27 11.06 -4.85
CA GLY A 76 1.97 11.67 -6.14
C GLY A 76 0.81 10.99 -6.90
N ARG A 77 0.17 11.79 -7.77
CA ARG A 77 -0.97 11.34 -8.60
C ARG A 77 -0.53 10.30 -9.63
N TYR A 78 -1.38 9.32 -9.88
CA TYR A 78 -1.23 8.47 -11.05
C TYR A 78 -1.33 9.31 -12.33
N ASN A 79 -0.43 9.06 -13.28
CA ASN A 79 -0.40 9.70 -14.58
C ASN A 79 -0.17 8.65 -15.67
N ALA A 80 -1.24 8.28 -16.37
CA ALA A 80 -1.22 7.28 -17.43
C ALA A 80 -0.27 7.60 -18.60
N ARG A 81 0.11 8.87 -18.81
CA ARG A 81 1.09 9.28 -19.84
C ARG A 81 2.54 9.11 -19.39
N ARG A 82 2.76 8.87 -18.11
CA ARG A 82 4.07 8.78 -17.47
C ARG A 82 4.24 7.41 -16.82
N ARG A 83 3.78 6.34 -17.48
CA ARG A 83 3.86 4.96 -16.95
C ARG A 83 5.26 4.63 -16.45
N SER A 84 5.30 3.95 -15.32
CA SER A 84 6.54 3.42 -14.75
C SER A 84 6.45 1.91 -14.68
N HIS A 85 7.60 1.26 -14.84
CA HIS A 85 7.75 -0.19 -14.66
C HIS A 85 8.31 -0.55 -13.28
N HIS A 86 8.50 0.46 -12.42
CA HIS A 86 8.87 0.22 -11.04
C HIS A 86 7.69 -0.34 -10.25
N PRO A 87 7.92 -1.27 -9.33
CA PRO A 87 6.83 -1.93 -8.61
C PRO A 87 6.18 -0.95 -7.64
N LEU A 88 4.84 -1.00 -7.55
CA LEU A 88 3.98 -0.07 -6.81
C LEU A 88 4.02 1.40 -7.28
N VAL A 89 5.09 1.85 -7.94
CA VAL A 89 5.22 3.17 -8.55
C VAL A 89 4.71 3.08 -9.99
N SER A 90 3.40 3.21 -10.17
CA SER A 90 2.73 3.05 -11.46
C SER A 90 2.92 4.25 -12.41
N SER A 91 3.47 5.37 -11.93
CA SER A 91 3.87 6.51 -12.76
C SER A 91 5.21 7.13 -12.33
N THR A 92 6.03 7.57 -13.30
CA THR A 92 7.38 8.15 -13.06
C THR A 92 7.38 9.45 -12.27
N ASN A 93 6.22 10.08 -12.08
CA ASN A 93 6.06 11.23 -11.19
C ASN A 93 5.71 10.84 -9.75
N GLN A 94 5.60 9.55 -9.45
CA GLN A 94 5.38 9.05 -8.10
C GLN A 94 6.70 8.71 -7.42
N LEU A 95 6.67 8.71 -6.09
CA LEU A 95 7.84 8.47 -5.25
C LEU A 95 7.50 7.49 -4.14
N LEU A 96 8.19 6.35 -4.10
CA LEU A 96 8.19 5.46 -2.94
C LEU A 96 9.16 6.01 -1.88
N ARG A 97 8.66 6.18 -0.65
CA ARG A 97 9.42 6.55 0.54
C ARG A 97 9.26 5.47 1.59
N LEU A 98 10.36 5.11 2.25
CA LEU A 98 10.39 4.24 3.42
C LEU A 98 10.65 5.10 4.65
N TYR A 99 9.87 4.89 5.71
CA TYR A 99 9.97 5.65 6.97
C TYR A 99 10.56 4.83 8.11
N THR A 100 10.57 3.50 7.98
CA THR A 100 11.15 2.58 8.96
C THR A 100 12.03 1.54 8.26
N ALA A 101 12.81 0.81 9.04
CA ALA A 101 13.64 -0.30 8.55
C ALA A 101 12.87 -1.62 8.38
N ARG A 102 11.53 -1.61 8.51
CA ARG A 102 10.70 -2.82 8.37
C ARG A 102 10.62 -3.32 6.94
N TYR A 103 10.85 -2.42 5.99
CA TYR A 103 10.98 -2.74 4.58
C TYR A 103 12.28 -2.17 4.04
N SER A 104 12.76 -2.80 2.99
CA SER A 104 13.81 -2.37 2.09
C SER A 104 13.22 -2.17 0.70
N MET A 105 13.97 -1.53 -0.20
CA MET A 105 13.54 -1.40 -1.59
C MET A 105 13.38 -2.76 -2.29
N ALA A 106 14.06 -3.81 -1.83
CA ALA A 106 13.96 -5.16 -2.39
C ALA A 106 12.62 -5.83 -2.09
N ASP A 107 11.96 -5.45 -0.99
CA ASP A 107 10.62 -5.95 -0.65
C ASP A 107 9.54 -5.44 -1.62
N PHE A 108 9.87 -4.39 -2.37
CA PHE A 108 9.06 -3.81 -3.43
C PHE A 108 9.66 -4.09 -4.81
N ALA A 109 10.33 -5.23 -5.00
CA ALA A 109 10.81 -5.66 -6.31
C ALA A 109 9.66 -6.09 -7.24
N ALA A 110 9.96 -6.24 -8.53
CA ALA A 110 8.93 -6.49 -9.55
C ALA A 110 8.14 -7.74 -9.23
N GLN A 111 6.85 -7.55 -8.97
CA GLN A 111 5.92 -8.66 -8.83
C GLN A 111 5.66 -9.19 -10.23
N ALA A 112 6.02 -10.46 -10.44
CA ALA A 112 5.83 -11.11 -11.72
C ALA A 112 4.35 -11.39 -12.01
N VAL A 113 3.48 -11.34 -10.99
CA VAL A 113 2.07 -11.70 -11.07
C VAL A 113 1.23 -10.75 -10.21
N GLU A 114 0.11 -10.27 -10.75
CA GLU A 114 -0.95 -9.59 -10.02
C GLU A 114 -2.18 -10.49 -9.99
N VAL A 115 -2.85 -10.57 -8.83
CA VAL A 115 -4.08 -11.34 -8.64
C VAL A 115 -5.18 -10.40 -8.19
N GLN A 116 -6.21 -10.26 -9.01
CA GLN A 116 -7.43 -9.51 -8.69
C GLN A 116 -8.54 -10.50 -8.39
N ILE A 117 -9.26 -10.31 -7.29
CA ILE A 117 -10.42 -11.12 -6.91
C ILE A 117 -11.58 -10.15 -6.75
N ASP A 118 -12.62 -10.30 -7.59
CA ASP A 118 -13.82 -9.48 -7.48
C ASP A 118 -14.85 -10.06 -6.50
N ASP A 119 -15.97 -9.37 -6.36
CA ASP A 119 -17.08 -9.74 -5.47
C ASP A 119 -17.83 -11.02 -5.90
N THR A 120 -17.60 -11.50 -7.11
CA THR A 120 -18.12 -12.78 -7.62
C THR A 120 -17.15 -13.94 -7.38
N GLY A 121 -15.94 -13.65 -6.91
CA GLY A 121 -14.85 -14.62 -6.76
C GLY A 121 -14.10 -14.89 -8.06
N LEU A 122 -14.33 -14.10 -9.11
CA LEU A 122 -13.54 -14.20 -10.33
C LEU A 122 -12.10 -13.79 -9.99
N THR A 123 -11.18 -14.74 -10.17
CA THR A 123 -9.76 -14.52 -9.94
C THR A 123 -9.09 -14.25 -11.28
N GLN A 124 -8.68 -13.01 -11.51
CA GLN A 124 -7.89 -12.63 -12.67
C GLN A 124 -6.41 -12.56 -12.29
N ILE A 125 -5.60 -13.37 -12.97
CA ILE A 125 -4.15 -13.41 -12.80
C ILE A 125 -3.52 -12.74 -14.03
N THR A 126 -2.75 -11.67 -13.81
CA THR A 126 -2.02 -10.97 -14.87
C THR A 126 -0.50 -11.01 -14.58
N GLY A 127 0.34 -10.86 -15.61
CA GLY A 127 1.81 -10.93 -15.47
C GLY A 127 2.44 -12.19 -16.09
N PHE A 128 3.70 -12.47 -15.72
CA PHE A 128 4.49 -13.63 -16.15
C PHE A 128 4.72 -14.60 -14.98
N PRO A 129 3.81 -15.56 -14.73
CA PRO A 129 4.02 -16.57 -13.70
C PRO A 129 5.25 -17.41 -14.03
N VAL A 130 6.29 -17.34 -13.19
CA VAL A 130 7.57 -18.05 -13.41
C VAL A 130 7.50 -19.56 -13.11
N HIS A 131 6.36 -20.11 -12.71
CA HIS A 131 6.14 -21.56 -12.63
C HIS A 131 4.81 -21.97 -13.27
N GLY A 132 4.94 -22.50 -14.49
CA GLY A 132 3.85 -23.03 -15.30
C GLY A 132 4.25 -23.06 -16.76
N SER A 133 5.35 -23.75 -17.10
CA SER A 133 5.63 -24.07 -18.50
C SER A 133 4.52 -24.99 -18.98
N PRO A 134 3.71 -24.64 -20.01
CA PRO A 134 2.91 -25.64 -20.67
C PRO A 134 3.90 -26.60 -21.32
N VAL A 135 3.88 -27.86 -20.89
CA VAL A 135 4.49 -28.92 -21.69
C VAL A 135 3.75 -28.87 -23.03
N LEU A 136 4.41 -28.34 -24.05
CA LEU A 136 3.95 -28.42 -25.43
C LEU A 136 3.99 -29.90 -25.81
N GLY A 137 2.80 -30.51 -25.83
CA GLY A 137 2.52 -31.69 -26.64
C GLY A 137 2.01 -31.25 -28.00
#